data_AF-A0A0H3DPG8-F1
#
_entry.id   AF-A0A0H3DPG8-F1
#
_cell.length_a   1.000
_cell.length_b   1.000
_cell.length_c   1.000
_cell.angle_alpha   90.00
_cell.angle_beta   90.00
_cell.angle_gamma   90.00
#
_symmetry.space_group_name_H-M   'P 1'
#
loop_
_entity.id
_entity.type
_entity.pdbx_description
1 polymer ?
#
loop_
_entity_poly.entity_id
_entity_poly.type
_entity_poly.pdbx_seq_one_letter_code
_entity_poly.pdbx_strand_id
1 'polypeptide(L)' 'MALALVLVVEGLGPMLFPQAWRRMIATMAQLPDGLLRRYGGGLVVAGLVIYYMLRSRLGG' A
#
# COMPACT_ATOMS: atom_id res chain seq x y z
N MET A 1 -1.80 0.56 20.96
CA MET A 1 -2.72 -0.41 20.30
C MET A 1 -2.53 -0.42 18.78
N ALA A 2 -2.67 0.70 18.07
CA ALA A 2 -2.48 0.75 16.61
C ALA A 2 -1.12 0.20 16.12
N LEU A 3 -0.02 0.53 16.80
CA LEU A 3 1.32 0.02 16.45
C LEU A 3 1.44 -1.51 16.58
N ALA A 4 0.76 -2.12 17.56
CA ALA A 4 0.78 -3.57 17.74
C ALA A 4 0.03 -4.28 16.61
N LEU A 5 -1.11 -3.73 16.18
CA LEU A 5 -1.85 -4.25 15.01
C LEU A 5 -1.08 -4.06 13.70
N VAL A 6 -0.39 -2.92 13.54
CA VAL A 6 0.49 -2.69 12.37
C VAL A 6 1.61 -3.73 12.31
N LEU A 7 2.28 -4.03 13.43
CA LEU A 7 3.32 -5.06 13.48
C LEU A 7 2.78 -6.45 13.13
N VAL A 8 1.59 -6.79 13.64
CA VAL A 8 0.93 -8.06 13.35
C VAL A 8 0.56 -8.15 11.87
N VAL A 9 0.05 -7.08 11.26
CA VAL A 9 -0.28 -7.06 9.82
C VAL A 9 0.98 -7.10 8.94
N GLU A 10 2.03 -6.35 9.30
CA GLU A 10 3.33 -6.39 8.61
C GLU A 10 4.02 -7.75 8.72
N GLY A 11 3.86 -8.46 9.84
CA GLY A 11 4.40 -9.82 10.03
C GLY A 11 3.54 -10.93 9.44
N LEU A 12 2.21 -10.76 9.43
CA LEU A 12 1.27 -11.76 8.93
C LEU A 12 1.32 -11.90 7.41
N GLY A 13 1.49 -10.80 6.66
CA GLY A 13 1.63 -10.84 5.19
C GLY A 13 2.73 -11.80 4.69
N PRO A 14 3.98 -11.66 5.18
CA PRO A 14 5.07 -12.57 4.83
C PRO A 14 4.92 -13.97 5.45
N MET A 15 4.28 -14.14 6.63
CA MET A 15 4.05 -15.46 7.22
C MET A 15 2.97 -16.28 6.51
N LEU A 16 1.86 -15.66 6.10
CA LEU A 16 0.74 -16.37 5.45
C LEU A 16 1.06 -16.73 4.01
N PHE A 17 1.72 -15.86 3.24
CA PHE A 17 2.00 -16.09 1.83
C PHE A 17 3.37 -15.57 1.37
N PRO A 18 4.48 -16.21 1.81
CA PRO A 18 5.84 -15.73 1.55
C PRO A 18 6.20 -15.69 0.05
N GLN A 19 5.66 -16.61 -0.76
CA GLN A 19 5.93 -16.65 -2.20
C GLN A 19 5.15 -15.58 -2.99
N ALA A 20 3.88 -15.35 -2.64
CA ALA A 20 3.06 -14.32 -3.28
C ALA A 20 3.57 -12.93 -2.92
N TRP A 21 3.90 -12.72 -1.64
CA TRP A 21 4.49 -11.48 -1.13
C TRP A 21 5.81 -11.17 -1.84
N ARG A 22 6.72 -12.15 -1.93
CA ARG A 22 8.00 -11.98 -2.62
C ARG A 22 7.83 -11.73 -4.11
N ARG A 23 6.87 -12.39 -4.78
CA ARG A 23 6.56 -12.12 -6.19
C ARG A 23 6.01 -10.70 -6.38
N MET A 24 5.09 -10.25 -5.52
CA MET A 24 4.57 -8.89 -5.58
C MET A 24 5.68 -7.85 -5.42
N ILE A 25 6.55 -8.01 -4.41
CA ILE A 25 7.69 -7.13 -4.20
C ILE A 25 8.67 -7.21 -5.37
N ALA A 26 8.99 -8.40 -5.87
CA ALA A 26 9.91 -8.57 -6.99
C ALA A 26 9.35 -7.93 -8.27
N THR A 27 8.05 -8.06 -8.55
CA THR A 27 7.40 -7.35 -9.66
C THR A 27 7.51 -5.85 -9.46
N MET A 28 7.22 -5.32 -8.27
CA MET A 28 7.38 -3.89 -7.97
C MET A 28 8.82 -3.41 -8.08
N ALA A 29 9.79 -4.23 -7.65
CA ALA A 29 11.22 -3.92 -7.71
C ALA A 29 11.81 -4.07 -9.13
N GLN A 30 11.18 -4.86 -10.00
CA GLN A 30 11.53 -4.97 -11.42
C GLN A 30 10.90 -3.86 -12.28
N LEU A 31 9.95 -3.09 -11.75
CA LEU A 31 9.46 -1.90 -12.45
C LEU A 31 10.57 -0.83 -12.46
N PRO A 32 10.89 -0.24 -13.62
CA PRO A 32 11.91 0.81 -13.70
C PRO A 32 11.52 1.99 -12.80
N ASP A 33 12.51 2.57 -12.11
CA ASP A 33 12.30 3.60 -11.07
C ASP A 33 11.42 4.78 -11.53
N GLY A 34 11.45 5.12 -12.83
CA GLY A 34 10.60 6.14 -13.43
C GLY A 34 9.10 5.79 -13.42
N LEU A 35 8.76 4.52 -13.62
CA LEU A 35 7.40 4.01 -13.47
C LEU A 35 7.04 3.91 -11.99
N LEU A 36 7.94 3.38 -11.15
CA LEU A 36 7.68 3.23 -9.71
C LEU A 36 7.36 4.58 -9.06
N ARG A 37 8.05 5.66 -9.47
CA ARG A 37 7.77 7.03 -9.02
C ARG A 37 6.46 7.59 -9.55
N ARG A 38 6.06 7.25 -10.79
CA ARG A 38 4.75 7.64 -11.37
C ARG A 38 3.59 6.87 -10.75
N TYR A 39 3.73 5.57 -10.52
CA TYR A 39 2.75 4.74 -9.84
C TYR A 39 2.64 5.11 -8.36
N GLY A 40 3.76 5.31 -7.68
CA GLY A 40 3.80 5.82 -6.31
C GLY A 40 3.15 7.19 -6.19
N GLY A 41 3.51 8.14 -7.07
CA GLY A 41 2.85 9.45 -7.13
C GLY A 41 1.36 9.35 -7.43
N GLY A 42 0.96 8.50 -8.38
CA GLY A 42 -0.43 8.23 -8.72
C GLY A 42 -1.22 7.60 -7.57
N LEU A 43 -0.61 6.67 -6.83
CA LEU A 43 -1.20 6.07 -5.62
C LEU A 43 -1.37 7.08 -4.50
N VAL A 44 -0.41 7.99 -4.30
CA VAL A 44 -0.52 9.08 -3.33
C VAL A 44 -1.68 10.00 -3.71
N VAL A 45 -1.78 10.42 -4.98
CA VAL A 45 -2.87 11.27 -5.46
C VAL A 45 -4.21 10.56 -5.37
N ALA A 46 -4.30 9.31 -5.84
CA ALA A 46 -5.52 8.50 -5.76
C ALA A 46 -5.95 8.27 -4.31
N GLY A 47 -5.00 7.94 -3.42
CA GLY A 47 -5.25 7.78 -1.99
C GLY A 47 -5.72 9.07 -1.34
N LEU A 48 -5.13 10.22 -1.69
CA LEU A 48 -5.55 11.53 -1.20
C LEU A 48 -6.98 11.86 -1.66
N VAL A 49 -7.31 11.60 -2.93
CA VAL A 49 -8.65 11.80 -3.50
C VAL A 49 -9.67 10.91 -2.79
N ILE A 50 -9.37 9.62 -2.64
CA ILE A 50 -10.26 8.67 -1.94
C ILE A 50 -10.43 9.10 -0.48
N TYR A 51 -9.34 9.50 0.19
CA TYR A 51 -9.39 9.99 1.57
C TYR A 51 -10.25 11.25 1.69
N TYR A 52 -10.06 12.23 0.81
CA TYR A 52 -10.89 13.45 0.77
C TYR A 52 -12.35 13.11 0.50
N MET A 53 -12.62 12.22 -0.45
CA MET A 53 -13.99 11.83 -0.80
C MET A 53 -14.66 11.08 0.36
N LEU A 54 -13.96 10.15 1.00
CA LEU A 54 -14.47 9.36 2.12
C LEU A 54 -14.66 10.23 3.38
N ARG A 55 -13.71 11.13 3.66
CA ARG A 55 -13.82 12.11 4.75
C ARG A 55 -14.98 13.07 4.51
N SER A 56 -15.16 13.54 3.27
CA SER A 56 -16.29 14.38 2.88
C SER A 56 -17.63 13.64 3.02
N ARG A 57 -17.66 12.31 2.81
CA ARG A 57 -18.87 11.49 2.95
C ARG A 57 -19.21 11.16 4.41
N LEU A 58 -18.22 11.08 5.29
CA LEU A 58 -18.39 10.76 6.72
C LEU A 58 -18.62 12.00 7.59
N GLY A 59 -18.34 13.20 7.08
CA GLY A 59 -18.48 14.47 7.81
C GLY A 59 -19.74 15.27 7.48
N GLY A 60 -20.74 14.68 6.82
CA GLY A 60 -22.01 15.30 6.42
C GLY A 60 -23.22 14.66 7.06
#